data_AF-A0A938JU22-F1
#
_entry.id   AF-A0A938JU22-F1
#
_cell.length_a   1.000
_cell.length_b   1.000
_cell.length_c   1.000
_cell.angle_alpha   90.00
_cell.angle_beta   90.00
_cell.angle_gamma   90.00
#
_symmetry.space_group_name_H-M   'P 1'
#
loop_
_entity.id
_entity.type
_entity.pdbx_description
1 polymer ?
#
loop_
_entity_poly.entity_id
_entity_poly.type
_entity_poly.pdbx_seq_one_letter_code
_entity_poly.pdbx_strand_id
1 'polypeptide(L)'
;LSDIGHAIEKYVNSQGSYGILREYGGHGIGTAMHMEPHILNYGKPGNGPKIEAGMVFAIEPMITMGSERTRVLEDNWTVVTVDKSRGSHFENSYCIAPDGKPFVLTEEDGGKANLARFGIEVSTALS
;
A
#
# COMPACT_ATOMS: atom_id res chain seq x y z
N LEU A 1 -4.76 11.73 0.69
CA LEU A 1 -3.75 10.64 0.77
C LEU A 1 -4.18 9.53 1.73
N SER A 2 -4.60 9.87 2.95
CA SER A 2 -4.94 8.90 3.99
C SER A 2 -6.14 7.99 3.65
N ASP A 3 -6.89 8.32 2.60
CA ASP A 3 -7.95 7.48 2.04
C ASP A 3 -7.44 6.09 1.62
N ILE A 4 -6.17 5.96 1.23
CA ILE A 4 -5.53 4.66 0.94
C ILE A 4 -5.51 3.79 2.21
N GLY A 5 -4.93 4.31 3.30
CA GLY A 5 -4.88 3.61 4.58
C GLY A 5 -6.26 3.30 5.15
N HIS A 6 -7.19 4.24 5.03
CA HIS A 6 -8.58 4.02 5.43
C HIS A 6 -9.23 2.87 4.64
N ALA A 7 -9.03 2.82 3.32
CA ALA A 7 -9.57 1.76 2.47
C ALA A 7 -8.97 0.39 2.83
N ILE A 8 -7.67 0.33 3.09
CA ILE A 8 -6.98 -0.89 3.54
C ILE A 8 -7.54 -1.36 4.88
N GLU A 9 -7.55 -0.51 5.91
CA GLU A 9 -8.05 -0.88 7.25
C GLU A 9 -9.53 -1.29 7.22
N LYS A 10 -10.36 -0.58 6.45
CA LYS A 10 -11.77 -0.97 6.26
C LYS A 10 -11.90 -2.34 5.62
N TYR A 11 -11.11 -2.63 4.59
CA TYR A 11 -11.15 -3.93 3.91
C TYR A 11 -10.67 -5.04 4.85
N VAL A 12 -9.50 -4.89 5.49
CA VAL A 12 -8.94 -5.88 6.42
C VAL A 12 -9.93 -6.19 7.56
N ASN A 13 -10.50 -5.16 8.19
CA ASN A 13 -11.48 -5.32 9.28
C ASN A 13 -12.76 -6.03 8.83
N SER A 14 -13.12 -5.95 7.54
CA SER A 14 -14.27 -6.67 6.99
C SER A 14 -14.02 -8.18 6.77
N GLN A 15 -12.75 -8.59 6.71
CA GLN A 15 -12.37 -10.00 6.47
C GLN A 15 -12.21 -10.79 7.78
N GLY A 16 -12.01 -10.11 8.91
CA GLY A 16 -11.84 -10.73 10.21
C GLY A 16 -10.94 -9.93 11.13
N SER A 17 -10.60 -10.53 12.27
CA SER A 17 -9.66 -9.93 13.22
C SER A 17 -8.23 -10.21 12.77
N TYR A 18 -7.56 -9.17 12.28
CA TYR A 18 -6.17 -9.19 11.84
C TYR A 18 -5.42 -7.98 12.41
N GLY A 19 -4.12 -8.11 12.59
CA GLY A 19 -3.25 -6.98 12.91
C GLY A 19 -2.80 -6.28 11.64
N ILE A 20 -2.79 -4.95 11.65
CA ILE A 20 -2.18 -4.11 10.61
C ILE A 20 -0.96 -3.45 11.25
N LEU A 21 0.24 -3.73 10.75
CA LEU A 21 1.48 -3.15 11.29
C LEU A 21 1.35 -1.61 11.33
N ARG A 22 1.80 -1.01 12.43
CA ARG A 22 1.62 0.44 12.66
C ARG A 22 2.91 1.22 12.41
N GLU A 23 4.05 0.55 12.48
CA GLU A 23 5.40 1.08 12.33
C GLU A 23 5.90 1.07 10.87
N TYR A 24 5.18 0.39 9.98
CA TYR A 24 5.54 0.20 8.58
C TYR A 24 4.37 0.58 7.67
N GLY A 25 4.69 1.05 6.47
CA GLY A 25 3.74 1.53 5.49
C GLY A 25 4.45 1.84 4.19
N GLY A 26 3.65 2.14 3.17
CA GLY A 26 4.16 2.50 1.86
C GLY A 26 4.86 3.84 1.83
N HIS A 27 5.29 4.20 0.63
CA HIS A 27 6.12 5.37 0.41
C HIS A 27 5.96 5.90 -1.01
N GLY A 28 6.34 7.15 -1.23
CA GLY A 28 6.67 7.62 -2.58
C GLY A 28 7.86 6.82 -3.12
N ILE A 29 7.86 6.51 -4.42
CA ILE A 29 8.94 5.77 -5.08
C ILE A 29 9.26 6.41 -6.43
N GLY A 30 10.53 6.37 -6.85
CA GLY A 30 10.94 6.93 -8.14
C GLY A 30 12.46 7.03 -8.26
N THR A 31 12.99 8.25 -8.19
CA THR A 31 14.44 8.50 -8.27
C THR A 31 15.20 8.03 -7.02
N ALA A 32 14.49 7.72 -5.94
CA ALA A 32 15.01 7.04 -4.77
C ALA A 32 14.05 5.91 -4.34
N MET A 33 14.59 4.93 -3.61
CA MET A 33 13.84 3.76 -3.14
C MET A 33 12.68 4.18 -2.21
N HIS A 34 12.97 5.00 -1.21
CA HIS A 34 11.96 5.55 -0.29
C HIS A 34 11.93 7.08 -0.42
N MET A 35 10.77 7.65 -0.72
CA MET A 35 10.51 9.08 -0.80
C MET A 35 9.21 9.41 -0.06
N GLU A 36 9.01 10.69 0.27
CA GLU A 36 7.69 11.16 0.72
C GLU A 36 6.66 11.03 -0.42
N PRO A 37 5.38 10.84 -0.10
CA PRO A 37 4.84 10.74 1.25
C PRO A 37 4.92 9.32 1.84
N HIS A 38 5.05 9.20 3.16
CA HIS A 38 4.76 7.95 3.85
C HIS A 38 3.25 7.62 3.80
N ILE A 39 2.92 6.37 3.47
CA ILE A 39 1.54 5.91 3.25
C ILE A 39 1.19 4.87 4.32
N LEU A 40 0.38 5.29 5.28
CA LEU A 40 -0.13 4.39 6.30
C LEU A 40 -1.10 3.36 5.68
N ASN A 41 -1.08 2.15 6.21
CA ASN A 41 -2.02 1.08 5.88
C ASN A 41 -3.33 1.15 6.70
N TYR A 42 -3.55 2.26 7.39
CA TYR A 42 -4.66 2.46 8.32
C TYR A 42 -5.01 3.93 8.55
N GLY A 43 -6.13 4.16 9.24
CA GLY A 43 -6.47 5.46 9.80
C GLY A 43 -7.72 6.10 9.19
N LYS A 44 -7.89 7.39 9.49
CA LYS A 44 -9.06 8.18 9.07
C LYS A 44 -8.88 8.71 7.64
N PRO A 45 -9.93 8.70 6.80
CA PRO A 45 -9.87 9.23 5.45
C PRO A 45 -9.81 10.77 5.44
N GLY A 46 -9.61 11.37 4.27
CA GLY A 46 -9.73 12.82 4.05
C GLY A 46 -8.57 13.67 4.56
N ASN A 47 -7.39 13.09 4.81
CA ASN A 47 -6.20 13.81 5.26
C ASN A 47 -5.02 13.64 4.29
N GLY A 48 -4.03 14.53 4.44
CA GLY A 48 -2.79 14.54 3.65
C GLY A 48 -2.97 15.15 2.25
N PRO A 49 -1.93 15.12 1.42
CA PRO A 49 -1.94 15.74 0.09
C PRO A 49 -3.00 15.09 -0.82
N LYS A 50 -3.44 15.87 -1.80
CA LYS A 50 -4.24 15.36 -2.92
C LYS A 50 -3.34 14.50 -3.79
N ILE A 51 -3.89 13.39 -4.29
CA ILE A 51 -3.21 12.52 -5.24
C ILE A 51 -3.36 13.14 -6.63
N GLU A 52 -2.24 13.38 -7.31
CA GLU A 52 -2.18 14.11 -8.58
C GLU A 52 -1.30 13.36 -9.59
N ALA A 53 -1.45 13.71 -10.87
CA ALA A 53 -0.65 13.13 -11.94
C ALA A 53 0.86 13.32 -11.71
N GLY A 54 1.65 12.30 -12.04
CA GLY A 54 3.09 12.24 -11.81
C GLY A 54 3.49 11.69 -10.43
N MET A 55 2.54 11.48 -9.51
CA MET A 55 2.83 10.81 -8.25
C MET A 55 2.93 9.29 -8.45
N VAL A 56 3.91 8.69 -7.77
CA VAL A 56 4.14 7.24 -7.77
C VAL A 56 4.33 6.76 -6.34
N PHE A 57 3.67 5.65 -6.00
CA PHE A 57 3.58 5.13 -4.65
C PHE A 57 3.82 3.63 -4.61
N ALA A 58 4.65 3.17 -3.67
CA ALA A 58 4.56 1.81 -3.16
C ALA A 58 3.37 1.74 -2.19
N ILE A 59 2.42 0.85 -2.45
CA ILE A 59 1.33 0.54 -1.53
C ILE A 59 1.53 -0.91 -1.07
N GLU A 60 1.82 -1.06 0.23
CA GLU A 60 2.40 -2.28 0.78
C GLU A 60 1.76 -2.70 2.13
N PRO A 61 0.52 -3.21 2.12
CA PRO A 61 -0.12 -3.69 3.35
C PRO A 61 0.64 -4.88 3.95
N MET A 62 1.00 -4.74 5.22
CA MET A 62 1.59 -5.81 6.04
C MET A 62 0.60 -6.20 7.14
N ILE A 63 0.12 -7.43 7.07
CA ILE A 63 -1.00 -7.93 7.87
C ILE A 63 -0.56 -9.16 8.68
N THR A 64 -1.05 -9.29 9.90
CA THR A 64 -0.77 -10.42 10.78
C THR A 64 -2.06 -11.15 11.14
N MET A 65 -1.97 -12.46 11.35
CA MET A 65 -3.08 -13.27 11.86
C MET A 65 -3.45 -12.94 13.31
N GLY A 66 -2.55 -12.31 14.07
CA GLY A 66 -2.72 -11.94 15.47
C GLY A 66 -2.78 -10.43 15.67
N SER A 67 -1.89 -9.92 16.50
CA SER A 67 -1.73 -8.50 16.82
C SER A 67 -0.81 -7.77 15.85
N GLU A 68 -0.97 -6.46 15.78
CA GLU A 68 -0.15 -5.52 15.00
C GLU A 68 1.29 -5.39 15.51
N ARG A 69 1.55 -5.84 16.75
CA ARG A 69 2.81 -5.55 17.44
C ARG A 69 3.96 -6.37 16.88
N THR A 70 5.04 -5.69 16.56
CA THR A 70 6.27 -6.29 16.04
C THR A 70 7.46 -6.02 16.94
N ARG A 71 8.55 -6.73 16.67
CA ARG A 71 9.89 -6.41 17.19
C ARG A 71 10.93 -6.71 16.12
N VAL A 72 12.02 -5.96 16.13
CA VAL A 72 13.19 -6.21 15.29
C VAL A 72 14.10 -7.22 16.01
N LEU A 73 14.67 -8.17 15.27
CA LEU A 73 15.63 -9.14 15.80
C LEU A 73 17.03 -8.52 15.96
N GLU A 74 17.95 -9.31 16.52
CA GLU A 74 19.34 -8.89 16.82
C GLU A 74 20.15 -8.55 15.56
N ASP A 75 19.69 -8.99 14.38
CA ASP A 75 20.28 -8.61 13.10
C ASP A 75 19.95 -7.16 12.69
N ASN A 76 19.08 -6.47 13.44
CA ASN A 76 18.58 -5.12 13.18
C ASN A 76 17.75 -4.97 11.88
N TRP A 77 17.30 -6.07 11.29
CA TRP A 77 16.57 -6.08 10.03
C TRP A 77 15.30 -6.92 10.07
N THR A 78 15.40 -8.14 10.60
CA THR A 78 14.28 -9.07 10.58
C THR A 78 13.20 -8.60 11.54
N VAL A 79 12.02 -8.30 10.98
CA VAL A 79 10.83 -7.91 11.75
C VAL A 79 9.98 -9.15 11.99
N VAL A 80 9.66 -9.42 13.25
CA VAL A 80 8.78 -10.53 13.63
C VAL A 80 7.62 -10.04 14.48
N THR A 81 6.50 -10.76 14.41
CA THR A 81 5.36 -10.54 15.31
C THR A 81 5.73 -10.88 16.75
N VAL A 82 5.26 -10.07 17.71
CA VAL A 82 5.50 -10.32 19.14
C VAL A 82 4.80 -11.59 19.61
N ASP A 83 3.61 -11.86 19.06
CA ASP A 83 2.79 -13.04 19.39
C ASP A 83 3.13 -14.29 18.56
N LYS A 84 4.14 -14.22 17.68
CA LYS A 84 4.59 -15.31 16.80
C LYS A 84 3.55 -15.76 15.77
N SER A 85 2.47 -14.98 15.56
CA SER A 85 1.50 -15.23 14.50
C SER A 85 2.13 -15.03 13.12
N ARG A 86 1.55 -15.65 12.09
CA ARG A 86 2.02 -15.50 10.71
C ARG A 86 1.70 -14.10 10.19
N GLY A 87 2.67 -13.50 9.50
CA GLY A 87 2.49 -12.29 8.72
C GLY A 87 2.33 -12.58 7.23
N SER A 88 1.70 -11.66 6.51
CA SER A 88 1.66 -11.60 5.06
C SER A 88 1.95 -10.16 4.62
N HIS A 89 2.69 -10.03 3.53
CA HIS A 89 3.04 -8.76 2.93
C HIS A 89 2.78 -8.87 1.42
N PHE A 90 2.18 -7.84 0.86
CA PHE A 90 2.02 -7.66 -0.58
C PHE A 90 2.34 -6.22 -0.93
N GLU A 91 2.96 -5.98 -2.08
CA GLU A 91 3.32 -4.65 -2.56
C GLU A 91 3.06 -4.55 -4.05
N ASN A 92 2.58 -3.37 -4.48
CA ASN A 92 2.65 -2.95 -5.86
C ASN A 92 3.04 -1.46 -5.93
N SER A 93 3.70 -1.08 -7.03
CA SER A 93 3.98 0.33 -7.35
C SER A 93 2.91 0.90 -8.28
N TYR A 94 2.24 1.97 -7.85
CA TYR A 94 1.15 2.62 -8.56
C TYR A 94 1.57 4.01 -9.01
N CYS A 95 1.31 4.35 -10.27
CA CYS A 95 1.51 5.68 -10.83
C CYS A 95 0.17 6.32 -11.16
N ILE A 96 0.03 7.62 -10.96
CA ILE A 96 -1.03 8.42 -11.59
C ILE A 96 -0.46 9.03 -12.86
N ALA A 97 -0.89 8.54 -14.00
CA ALA A 97 -0.41 8.96 -15.30
C ALA A 97 -0.86 10.40 -15.65
N PRO A 98 -0.28 11.04 -16.69
CA PRO A 98 -0.62 12.41 -17.08
C PRO A 98 -2.09 12.66 -17.43
N ASP A 99 -2.82 11.61 -17.84
CA ASP A 99 -4.27 11.64 -18.11
C ASP A 99 -5.14 11.54 -16.84
N GLY A 100 -4.52 11.46 -15.66
CA GLY A 100 -5.18 11.32 -14.37
C GLY A 100 -5.62 9.89 -14.02
N LYS A 101 -5.33 8.90 -14.88
CA LYS A 101 -5.68 7.49 -14.64
C LYS A 101 -4.55 6.76 -13.92
N PRO A 102 -4.85 5.74 -13.10
CA PRO A 102 -3.82 4.91 -12.49
C PRO A 102 -3.15 3.98 -13.51
N PHE A 103 -1.93 3.56 -13.20
CA PHE A 103 -1.22 2.47 -13.86
C PHE A 103 -0.40 1.72 -12.79
N VAL A 104 -0.43 0.38 -12.80
CA VAL A 104 0.32 -0.45 -11.86
C VAL A 104 1.62 -0.89 -12.52
N LEU A 105 2.73 -0.29 -12.11
CA LEU A 105 4.05 -0.45 -12.73
C LEU A 105 4.64 -1.85 -12.57
N THR A 106 4.15 -2.61 -11.61
CA THR A 106 4.64 -3.95 -11.23
C THR A 106 3.72 -5.09 -11.70
N GLU A 107 2.73 -4.78 -12.55
CA GLU A 107 1.83 -5.77 -13.17
C GLU A 107 2.03 -5.76 -14.69
N GLU A 108 2.03 -6.95 -15.33
CA GLU A 108 2.31 -7.09 -16.77
C GLU A 108 1.33 -6.32 -17.67
N ASP A 109 0.07 -6.18 -17.25
CA ASP A 109 -0.98 -5.47 -17.99
C ASP A 109 -1.26 -4.06 -17.46
N GLY A 110 -0.35 -3.51 -16.64
CA GLY A 110 -0.54 -2.22 -15.99
C GLY A 110 -1.63 -2.23 -14.92
N GLY A 111 -2.08 -3.40 -14.47
CA GLY A 111 -3.18 -3.60 -13.53
C GLY A 111 -4.57 -3.58 -14.17
N LYS A 112 -4.67 -3.61 -15.50
CA LYS A 112 -5.92 -3.49 -16.26
C LYS A 112 -6.96 -4.52 -15.84
N ALA A 113 -6.60 -5.80 -15.80
CA ALA A 113 -7.53 -6.88 -15.48
C ALA A 113 -8.06 -6.77 -14.04
N ASN A 114 -7.19 -6.42 -13.09
CA ASN A 114 -7.57 -6.32 -11.68
C ASN A 114 -8.40 -5.06 -11.39
N LEU A 115 -8.02 -3.91 -11.95
CA LEU A 115 -8.71 -2.64 -11.73
C LEU A 115 -10.05 -2.55 -12.47
N ALA A 116 -10.20 -3.21 -13.62
CA ALA A 116 -11.47 -3.29 -14.34
C ALA A 116 -12.60 -3.91 -13.50
N ARG A 117 -12.27 -4.80 -12.54
CA ARG A 117 -13.23 -5.39 -11.60
C ARG A 117 -13.89 -4.36 -10.68
N PHE A 118 -13.27 -3.20 -10.52
CA PHE A 118 -13.77 -2.06 -9.75
C PHE A 118 -14.31 -0.94 -10.65
N GLY A 119 -14.42 -1.17 -11.97
CA GLY A 119 -14.82 -0.14 -12.95
C GLY A 119 -13.76 0.94 -13.17
N ILE A 120 -12.50 0.67 -12.81
CA ILE A 120 -11.39 1.60 -12.95
C ILE A 120 -10.66 1.30 -14.26
N GLU A 121 -10.52 2.33 -15.10
CA GLU A 121 -9.74 2.26 -16.32
C GLU A 121 -8.29 2.69 -16.05
N VAL A 122 -7.33 1.90 -16.51
CA VAL A 122 -5.90 2.25 -16.42
C VAL A 122 -5.49 3.16 -17.57
N SER A 123 -4.40 3.91 -17.38
CA SER A 123 -3.84 4.73 -18.45
C SER A 123 -3.29 3.87 -19.59
N THR A 124 -3.52 4.30 -20.83
CA THR A 124 -2.86 3.74 -22.02
C THR A 124 -1.63 4.55 -22.44
N ALA A 125 -1.26 5.60 -21.68
CA ALA A 125 -0.11 6.44 -22.01
C ALA A 125 1.24 5.79 -21.65
N LEU A 126 1.21 4.71 -20.86
CA LEU A 126 2.39 4.00 -20.34
C LEU A 126 2.49 2.55 -20.88
N SER A 127 1.58 2.14 -21.76
CA SER A 127 1.50 0.82 -22.39
C SER A 127 2.18 0.78 -23.76
#